data_AF-A0A7W8H9J9-F1
#
_entry.id   AF-A0A7W8H9J9-F1
#
_cell.length_a   1.000
_cell.length_b   1.000
_cell.length_c   1.000
_cell.angle_alpha   90.00
_cell.angle_beta   90.00
_cell.angle_gamma   90.00
#
_symmetry.space_group_name_H-M   'P 1'
#
loop_
_entity.id
_entity.type
_entity.pdbx_description
1 polymer ?
#
loop_
_entity_poly.entity_id
_entity_poly.type
_entity_poly.pdbx_seq_one_letter_code
_entity_poly.pdbx_strand_id
1 'polypeptide(L)'
;MRENPKRVSKNNQGLVRPYLQNPTLRLIIMAVVIVVVLAIILSTVFRRRTPQVSTEAGVAYIHQLEAADVAPVEQQIKDIRQEERRKALENGELDVWQQFGDAVIFGDSRAMGFSVFGFVEDRRVLADSGGTLKNIPDHIEQLQNVNPSIVFFCFGLNDISIGYWNTVEEYITELDSMIDLVKTSVPGVEVYVNSTIPATDPAFEKSEKWREIPDWNAAIKAHCEENGIHYIDISATVEEHKDLYDVDGIHMQKAFYEYWAIDMIAEVNNDDEQETTAE
;
A
#
# COMPACT_ATOMS: atom_id res chain seq x y z
N MET A 1 -30.62 -107.82 41.86
CA MET A 1 -31.08 -106.44 41.60
C MET A 1 -29.98 -105.73 40.84
N ARG A 2 -30.17 -105.47 39.53
CA ARG A 2 -29.12 -104.89 38.69
C ARG A 2 -29.54 -103.49 38.23
N GLU A 3 -28.68 -102.55 38.59
CA GLU A 3 -28.72 -101.11 38.33
C GLU A 3 -28.48 -100.79 36.85
N ASN A 4 -28.97 -99.62 36.45
CA ASN A 4 -28.85 -99.02 35.12
C ASN A 4 -27.74 -97.95 35.13
N PRO A 5 -26.71 -97.98 34.26
CA PRO A 5 -25.68 -96.92 34.18
C PRO A 5 -25.90 -96.01 32.95
N LYS A 6 -26.01 -94.69 33.15
CA LYS A 6 -24.96 -93.64 33.14
C LYS A 6 -24.55 -93.10 31.75
N ARG A 7 -24.95 -91.84 31.55
CA ARG A 7 -24.18 -90.62 31.21
C ARG A 7 -23.12 -90.64 30.10
N VAL A 8 -23.35 -89.74 29.14
CA VAL A 8 -22.53 -89.30 28.01
C VAL A 8 -21.40 -88.34 28.45
N SER A 9 -20.18 -88.50 27.92
CA SER A 9 -19.29 -87.37 27.51
C SER A 9 -18.06 -87.82 26.69
N LYS A 10 -17.68 -86.94 25.74
CA LYS A 10 -16.33 -86.53 25.24
C LYS A 10 -15.87 -86.90 23.82
N ASN A 11 -15.76 -85.80 23.05
CA ASN A 11 -14.57 -85.27 22.37
C ASN A 11 -14.39 -85.49 20.84
N ASN A 12 -14.58 -84.36 20.14
CA ASN A 12 -14.17 -84.04 18.77
C ASN A 12 -12.65 -84.17 18.57
N GLN A 13 -12.23 -85.09 17.70
CA GLN A 13 -11.01 -84.96 16.90
C GLN A 13 -11.25 -85.57 15.52
N GLY A 14 -10.94 -84.81 14.45
CA GLY A 14 -10.84 -85.36 13.09
C GLY A 14 -11.42 -84.47 12.00
N LEU A 15 -10.74 -83.36 11.67
CA LEU A 15 -10.99 -82.64 10.42
C LEU A 15 -9.72 -81.92 9.96
N VAL A 16 -8.83 -82.64 9.26
CA VAL A 16 -7.75 -82.03 8.47
C VAL A 16 -7.67 -82.75 7.11
N ARG A 17 -7.71 -81.94 6.05
CA ARG A 17 -8.00 -82.25 4.62
C ARG A 17 -6.90 -83.06 3.89
N PRO A 18 -7.24 -83.88 2.87
CA PRO A 18 -6.30 -84.72 2.13
C PRO A 18 -5.67 -84.04 0.89
N TYR A 19 -5.13 -82.82 1.01
CA TYR A 19 -4.62 -82.06 -0.16
C TYR A 19 -3.10 -82.14 -0.39
N LEU A 20 -2.35 -82.82 0.48
CA LEU A 20 -0.88 -82.75 0.49
C LEU A 20 -0.14 -83.92 -0.18
N GLN A 21 -0.80 -84.86 -0.88
CA GLN A 21 -0.13 -86.09 -1.39
C GLN A 21 0.31 -86.05 -2.87
N ASN A 22 -0.06 -85.04 -3.66
CA ASN A 22 0.31 -84.97 -5.10
C ASN A 22 1.63 -84.20 -5.34
N PRO A 23 2.69 -84.84 -5.87
CA PRO A 23 4.01 -84.21 -6.03
C PRO A 23 4.04 -83.10 -7.10
N THR A 24 3.25 -83.24 -8.18
CA THR A 24 3.08 -82.22 -9.22
C THR A 24 2.38 -80.97 -8.70
N LEU A 25 1.35 -81.14 -7.87
CA LEU A 25 0.63 -80.02 -7.24
C LEU A 25 1.53 -79.24 -6.27
N ARG A 26 2.42 -79.92 -5.53
CA ARG A 26 3.41 -79.27 -4.65
C ARG A 26 4.42 -78.43 -5.43
N LEU A 27 4.90 -78.91 -6.57
CA LEU A 27 5.82 -78.15 -7.43
C LEU A 27 5.16 -76.88 -7.98
N ILE A 28 3.89 -76.98 -8.41
CA ILE A 28 3.12 -75.82 -8.88
C ILE A 28 2.92 -74.81 -7.75
N ILE A 29 2.56 -75.26 -6.55
CA ILE A 29 2.39 -74.38 -5.38
C ILE A 29 3.71 -73.69 -5.02
N MET A 30 4.84 -74.41 -5.03
CA MET A 30 6.16 -73.83 -4.77
C MET A 30 6.56 -72.78 -5.82
N ALA A 31 6.32 -73.05 -7.11
CA ALA A 31 6.58 -72.09 -8.18
C ALA A 31 5.74 -70.82 -8.03
N VAL A 32 4.45 -70.95 -7.70
CA VAL A 32 3.55 -69.82 -7.43
C VAL A 32 4.02 -69.00 -6.23
N VAL A 33 4.44 -69.66 -5.14
CA VAL A 33 4.98 -68.97 -3.96
C VAL A 33 6.24 -68.18 -4.31
N ILE A 34 7.15 -68.74 -5.11
CA ILE A 34 8.37 -68.04 -5.54
C ILE A 34 8.04 -66.80 -6.37
N VAL A 35 7.08 -66.90 -7.31
CA VAL A 35 6.64 -65.77 -8.13
C VAL A 35 6.01 -64.67 -7.27
N VAL A 36 5.20 -65.03 -6.27
CA VAL A 36 4.60 -64.08 -5.33
C VAL A 36 5.67 -63.39 -4.48
N VAL A 37 6.66 -64.13 -3.98
CA VAL A 37 7.78 -63.56 -3.22
C VAL A 37 8.61 -62.61 -4.10
N LEU A 38 8.89 -62.98 -5.35
CA LEU A 38 9.57 -62.10 -6.31
C LEU A 38 8.77 -60.83 -6.59
N ALA A 39 7.46 -60.93 -6.75
CA ALA A 39 6.57 -59.77 -6.93
C ALA A 39 6.53 -58.86 -5.69
N ILE A 40 6.58 -59.43 -4.48
CA ILE A 40 6.68 -58.67 -3.23
C ILE A 40 8.04 -57.98 -3.12
N ILE A 41 9.14 -58.64 -3.49
CA ILE A 41 10.47 -58.04 -3.51
C ILE A 41 10.55 -56.92 -4.56
N LEU A 42 10.03 -57.17 -5.77
CA LEU A 42 9.94 -56.16 -6.83
C LEU A 42 9.09 -54.97 -6.39
N SER A 43 7.92 -55.20 -5.78
CA SER A 43 7.06 -54.12 -5.27
C SER A 43 7.69 -53.36 -4.11
N THR A 44 8.43 -54.01 -3.22
CA THR A 44 9.14 -53.32 -2.12
C THR A 44 10.34 -52.52 -2.64
N VAL A 45 11.04 -53.00 -3.67
CA VAL A 45 12.11 -52.25 -4.35
C VAL A 45 11.54 -51.10 -5.19
N PHE A 46 10.42 -51.29 -5.89
CA PHE A 46 9.73 -50.23 -6.65
C PHE A 46 9.12 -49.18 -5.71
N ARG A 47 8.56 -49.58 -4.57
CA ARG A 47 7.98 -48.68 -3.56
C ARG A 47 9.04 -47.87 -2.81
N ARG A 48 10.30 -48.32 -2.81
CA ARG A 48 11.46 -47.53 -2.36
C ARG A 48 11.97 -46.51 -3.39
N ARG A 49 11.40 -46.48 -4.60
CA ARG A 49 11.73 -45.52 -5.68
C ARG A 49 10.61 -44.50 -5.93
N THR A 50 9.83 -44.13 -4.92
CA THR A 50 9.13 -42.84 -4.98
C THR A 50 10.18 -41.75 -4.78
N PRO A 51 10.39 -40.82 -5.73
CA PRO A 51 11.30 -39.71 -5.51
C PRO A 51 10.78 -38.94 -4.29
N GLN A 52 11.59 -38.89 -3.24
CA GLN A 52 11.33 -38.03 -2.09
C GLN A 52 11.31 -36.61 -2.64
N VAL A 53 10.11 -36.01 -2.74
CA VAL A 53 9.97 -34.59 -3.09
C VAL A 53 10.80 -33.83 -2.07
N SER A 54 11.89 -33.22 -2.52
CA SER A 54 12.88 -32.59 -1.65
C SER A 54 12.23 -31.38 -0.98
N THR A 55 11.79 -31.57 0.25
CA THR A 55 11.29 -30.49 1.12
C THR A 55 12.36 -29.45 1.39
N GLU A 56 13.64 -29.85 1.34
CA GLU A 56 14.80 -28.96 1.53
C GLU A 56 14.94 -27.94 0.39
N ALA A 57 14.73 -28.37 -0.87
CA ALA A 57 14.74 -27.46 -2.01
C ALA A 57 13.55 -26.49 -1.99
N GLY A 58 12.37 -26.97 -1.55
CA GLY A 58 11.20 -26.13 -1.36
C GLY A 58 11.37 -25.10 -0.24
N VAL A 59 11.92 -25.51 0.91
CA VAL A 59 12.22 -24.60 2.05
C VAL A 59 13.30 -23.58 1.67
N ALA A 60 14.35 -23.99 0.96
CA ALA A 60 15.36 -23.06 0.46
C ALA A 60 14.78 -22.04 -0.54
N TYR A 61 13.86 -22.47 -1.39
CA TYR A 61 13.16 -21.58 -2.33
C TYR A 61 12.24 -20.59 -1.61
N ILE A 62 11.51 -21.02 -0.57
CA ILE A 62 10.68 -20.11 0.26
C ILE A 62 11.56 -19.08 0.97
N HIS A 63 12.68 -19.51 1.60
CA HIS A 63 13.60 -18.56 2.24
C HIS A 63 14.26 -17.59 1.26
N GLN A 64 14.48 -18.01 0.02
CA GLN A 64 14.96 -17.12 -1.04
C GLN A 64 13.90 -16.09 -1.45
N LEU A 65 12.61 -16.48 -1.48
CA LEU A 65 11.50 -15.55 -1.74
C LEU A 65 11.27 -14.60 -0.57
N GLU A 66 11.35 -15.07 0.67
CA GLU A 66 11.26 -14.23 1.88
C GLU A 66 12.40 -13.20 1.96
N ALA A 67 13.58 -13.53 1.41
CA ALA A 67 14.72 -12.64 1.34
C ALA A 67 14.77 -11.76 0.08
N ALA A 68 13.82 -11.94 -0.85
CA ALA A 68 13.76 -11.13 -2.06
C ALA A 68 13.19 -9.75 -1.72
N ASP A 69 13.88 -8.71 -2.16
CA ASP A 69 13.42 -7.33 -2.01
C ASP A 69 12.21 -7.09 -2.92
N VAL A 70 11.05 -6.85 -2.31
CA VAL A 70 9.78 -6.57 -3.01
C VAL A 70 9.59 -5.09 -3.30
N ALA A 71 10.39 -4.21 -2.69
CA ALA A 71 10.25 -2.76 -2.82
C ALA A 71 10.28 -2.29 -4.28
N PRO A 72 11.13 -2.83 -5.19
CA PRO A 72 11.11 -2.41 -6.59
C PRO A 72 9.81 -2.75 -7.32
N VAL A 73 9.16 -3.86 -6.94
CA VAL A 73 7.90 -4.29 -7.55
C VAL A 73 6.73 -3.49 -6.99
N GLU A 74 6.72 -3.25 -5.68
CA GLU A 74 5.74 -2.39 -5.02
C GLU A 74 5.77 -0.96 -5.60
N GLN A 75 6.96 -0.41 -5.79
CA GLN A 75 7.13 0.89 -6.43
C GLN A 75 6.58 0.91 -7.86
N GLN A 76 6.87 -0.12 -8.67
CA GLN A 76 6.31 -0.22 -10.02
C GLN A 76 4.78 -0.29 -10.04
N ILE A 77 4.19 -1.03 -9.10
CA ILE A 77 2.73 -1.13 -8.96
C ILE A 77 2.15 0.24 -8.58
N LYS A 78 2.79 0.95 -7.64
CA LYS A 78 2.42 2.30 -7.26
C LYS A 78 2.43 3.23 -8.48
N ASP A 79 3.55 3.29 -9.21
CA ASP A 79 3.71 4.17 -10.39
C ASP A 79 2.64 3.89 -11.47
N ILE A 80 2.34 2.61 -11.73
CA ILE A 80 1.30 2.22 -12.70
C ILE A 80 -0.08 2.70 -12.25
N ARG A 81 -0.43 2.48 -10.97
CA ARG A 81 -1.73 2.89 -10.42
C ARG A 81 -1.90 4.40 -10.45
N GLN A 82 -0.87 5.15 -10.08
CA GLN A 82 -0.90 6.61 -10.11
C GLN A 82 -1.11 7.12 -11.54
N GLU A 83 -0.42 6.55 -12.52
CA GLU A 83 -0.56 6.94 -13.92
C GLU A 83 -1.93 6.57 -14.51
N GLU A 84 -2.48 5.40 -14.17
CA GLU A 84 -3.84 5.01 -14.57
C GLU A 84 -4.89 5.94 -13.94
N ARG A 85 -4.75 6.25 -12.64
CA ARG A 85 -5.65 7.18 -11.95
C ARG A 85 -5.59 8.58 -12.55
N ARG A 86 -4.39 9.09 -12.81
CA ARG A 86 -4.18 10.40 -13.45
C ARG A 86 -4.89 10.48 -14.79
N LYS A 87 -4.73 9.46 -15.65
CA LYS A 87 -5.43 9.39 -16.94
C LYS A 87 -6.95 9.39 -16.79
N ALA A 88 -7.48 8.63 -15.83
CA ALA A 88 -8.92 8.57 -15.56
C ALA A 88 -9.48 9.92 -15.07
N LEU A 89 -8.67 10.74 -14.38
CA LEU A 89 -9.06 12.09 -13.99
C LEU A 89 -9.00 13.05 -15.19
N GLU A 90 -7.89 13.03 -15.94
CA GLU A 90 -7.66 13.90 -17.11
C GLU A 90 -8.68 13.67 -18.23
N ASN A 91 -9.11 12.42 -18.44
CA ASN A 91 -10.11 12.07 -19.46
C ASN A 91 -11.57 12.24 -18.99
N GLY A 92 -11.78 12.58 -17.71
CA GLY A 92 -13.09 12.76 -17.10
C GLY A 92 -13.85 11.48 -16.76
N GLU A 93 -13.20 10.31 -16.76
CA GLU A 93 -13.78 9.06 -16.24
C GLU A 93 -14.01 9.14 -14.72
N LEU A 94 -13.13 9.85 -14.00
CA LEU A 94 -13.27 10.19 -12.59
C LEU A 94 -13.46 11.70 -12.43
N ASP A 95 -14.49 12.08 -11.68
CA ASP A 95 -14.65 13.46 -11.22
C ASP A 95 -13.67 13.74 -10.08
N VAL A 96 -12.65 14.55 -10.35
CA VAL A 96 -11.59 14.88 -9.39
C VAL A 96 -12.13 15.42 -8.07
N TRP A 97 -13.20 16.21 -8.09
CA TRP A 97 -13.74 16.84 -6.89
C TRP A 97 -14.46 15.83 -5.99
N GLN A 98 -15.03 14.78 -6.58
CA GLN A 98 -15.60 13.67 -5.81
C GLN A 98 -14.52 12.81 -5.13
N GLN A 99 -13.30 12.80 -5.68
CA GLN A 99 -12.18 12.06 -5.09
C GLN A 99 -11.60 12.71 -3.85
N PHE A 100 -11.88 13.99 -3.61
CA PHE A 100 -11.45 14.67 -2.38
C PHE A 100 -12.15 14.13 -1.12
N GLY A 101 -13.23 13.35 -1.24
CA GLY A 101 -13.86 12.65 -0.11
C GLY A 101 -14.01 13.54 1.14
N ASP A 102 -13.38 13.12 2.23
CA ASP A 102 -13.28 13.85 3.50
C ASP A 102 -11.98 14.66 3.68
N ALA A 103 -11.11 14.71 2.67
CA ALA A 103 -9.82 15.39 2.72
C ALA A 103 -9.96 16.86 3.11
N VAL A 104 -8.95 17.34 3.85
CA VAL A 104 -8.81 18.72 4.30
C VAL A 104 -7.58 19.36 3.67
N ILE A 105 -7.70 20.62 3.29
CA ILE A 105 -6.61 21.41 2.72
C ILE A 105 -6.19 22.46 3.74
N PHE A 106 -4.95 22.41 4.19
CA PHE A 106 -4.31 23.51 4.88
C PHE A 106 -3.50 24.35 3.89
N GLY A 107 -3.48 25.67 4.06
CA GLY A 107 -2.58 26.48 3.24
C GLY A 107 -2.70 27.99 3.40
N ASP A 108 -2.19 28.68 2.40
CA ASP A 108 -2.20 30.13 2.30
C ASP A 108 -3.32 30.66 1.36
N SER A 109 -3.21 31.92 0.94
CA SER A 109 -4.18 32.56 0.04
C SER A 109 -4.36 31.85 -1.30
N ARG A 110 -3.39 31.05 -1.76
CA ARG A 110 -3.52 30.22 -2.96
C ARG A 110 -4.39 29.00 -2.68
N ALA A 111 -4.25 28.38 -1.50
CA ALA A 111 -5.10 27.24 -1.11
C ALA A 111 -6.55 27.66 -0.87
N MET A 112 -6.80 28.91 -0.43
CA MET A 112 -8.16 29.44 -0.30
C MET A 112 -8.97 29.37 -1.61
N GLY A 113 -8.33 29.34 -2.77
CA GLY A 113 -9.03 29.24 -4.06
C GLY A 113 -9.88 27.97 -4.19
N PHE A 114 -9.52 26.87 -3.51
CA PHE A 114 -10.31 25.64 -3.51
C PHE A 114 -11.73 25.86 -2.97
N SER A 115 -11.90 26.67 -1.91
CA SER A 115 -13.22 27.01 -1.39
C SER A 115 -13.83 28.21 -2.10
N VAL A 116 -13.06 29.27 -2.38
CA VAL A 116 -13.54 30.49 -3.04
C VAL A 116 -14.18 30.21 -4.40
N PHE A 117 -13.64 29.25 -5.16
CA PHE A 117 -14.21 28.85 -6.46
C PHE A 117 -15.30 27.78 -6.37
N GLY A 118 -15.61 27.29 -5.17
CA GLY A 118 -16.66 26.32 -4.87
C GLY A 118 -16.30 24.87 -5.17
N PHE A 119 -15.01 24.52 -5.19
CA PHE A 119 -14.56 23.15 -5.48
C PHE A 119 -14.57 22.25 -4.24
N VAL A 120 -14.13 22.79 -3.10
CA VAL A 120 -14.10 22.10 -1.80
C VAL A 120 -14.92 22.91 -0.80
N GLU A 121 -15.66 22.23 0.09
CA GLU A 121 -16.46 22.90 1.11
C GLU A 121 -15.60 23.76 2.04
N ASP A 122 -16.03 24.98 2.37
CA ASP A 122 -15.31 25.94 3.22
C ASP A 122 -14.78 25.31 4.53
N ARG A 123 -15.57 24.45 5.17
CA ARG A 123 -15.18 23.80 6.43
C ARG A 123 -13.96 22.87 6.31
N ARG A 124 -13.60 22.47 5.09
CA ARG A 124 -12.47 21.58 4.76
C ARG A 124 -11.28 22.32 4.15
N VAL A 125 -11.37 23.64 3.96
CA VAL A 125 -10.24 24.47 3.51
C VAL A 125 -9.80 25.36 4.68
N LEU A 126 -8.82 24.88 5.43
CA LEU A 126 -8.22 25.51 6.61
C LEU A 126 -7.05 26.39 6.18
N ALA A 127 -7.36 27.46 5.46
CA ALA A 127 -6.36 28.32 4.83
C ALA A 127 -6.61 29.80 5.14
N ASP A 128 -5.52 30.54 5.33
CA ASP A 128 -5.55 31.96 5.67
C ASP A 128 -4.83 32.82 4.65
N SER A 129 -5.30 34.05 4.47
CA SER A 129 -4.54 35.06 3.73
C SER A 129 -3.22 35.33 4.47
N GLY A 130 -2.09 35.08 3.80
CA GLY A 130 -0.78 35.17 4.44
C GLY A 130 -0.42 33.95 5.31
N GLY A 131 -1.18 32.86 5.22
CA GLY A 131 -0.99 31.65 6.01
C GLY A 131 0.41 31.05 5.88
N THR A 132 0.88 30.48 6.98
CA THR A 132 2.17 29.79 7.16
C THR A 132 1.97 28.53 7.97
N LEU A 133 3.00 27.69 8.13
CA LEU A 133 2.95 26.54 9.03
C LEU A 133 2.52 26.92 10.46
N LYS A 134 2.88 28.12 10.92
CA LYS A 134 2.51 28.62 12.27
C LYS A 134 1.02 28.87 12.47
N ASN A 135 0.22 28.87 11.41
CA ASN A 135 -1.23 29.00 11.50
C ASN A 135 -1.94 27.65 11.69
N ILE A 136 -1.26 26.51 11.48
CA ILE A 136 -1.86 25.17 11.66
C ILE A 136 -2.48 24.99 13.06
N PRO A 137 -1.83 25.40 14.17
CA PRO A 137 -2.41 25.28 15.51
C PRO A 137 -3.77 25.97 15.68
N ASP A 138 -4.01 27.06 14.96
CA ASP A 138 -5.25 27.84 15.07
C ASP A 138 -6.47 27.08 14.52
N HIS A 139 -6.25 26.10 13.63
CA HIS A 139 -7.32 25.32 12.99
C HIS A 139 -7.45 23.88 13.52
N ILE A 140 -6.67 23.47 14.52
CA ILE A 140 -6.68 22.08 15.02
C ILE A 140 -8.06 21.65 15.52
N GLU A 141 -8.78 22.53 16.23
CA GLU A 141 -10.14 22.22 16.68
C GLU A 141 -11.07 21.93 15.50
N GLN A 142 -10.98 22.73 14.43
CA GLN A 142 -11.78 22.53 13.22
C GLN A 142 -11.36 21.24 12.49
N LEU A 143 -10.07 20.96 12.39
CA LEU A 143 -9.54 19.72 11.82
C LEU A 143 -10.11 18.50 12.54
N GLN A 144 -10.11 18.50 13.88
CA GLN A 144 -10.66 17.41 14.69
C GLN A 144 -12.17 17.24 14.50
N ASN A 145 -12.90 18.34 14.31
CA ASN A 145 -14.34 18.30 14.02
C ASN A 145 -14.65 17.71 12.64
N VAL A 146 -13.76 17.89 11.65
CA VAL A 146 -13.88 17.25 10.34
C VAL A 146 -13.47 15.77 10.40
N ASN A 147 -12.43 15.45 11.18
CA ASN A 147 -11.85 14.12 11.33
C ASN A 147 -11.52 13.46 9.97
N PRO A 148 -10.66 14.08 9.14
CA PRO A 148 -10.38 13.60 7.80
C PRO A 148 -9.43 12.39 7.79
N SER A 149 -9.51 11.59 6.73
CA SER A 149 -8.50 10.58 6.38
C SER A 149 -7.22 11.20 5.80
N ILE A 150 -7.33 12.32 5.07
CA ILE A 150 -6.23 12.95 4.34
C ILE A 150 -6.15 14.44 4.65
N VAL A 151 -4.93 14.95 4.80
CA VAL A 151 -4.62 16.37 4.90
C VAL A 151 -3.57 16.77 3.86
N PHE A 152 -3.88 17.78 3.05
CA PHE A 152 -2.93 18.40 2.13
C PHE A 152 -2.33 19.67 2.73
N PHE A 153 -1.01 19.80 2.75
CA PHE A 153 -0.32 21.03 3.11
C PHE A 153 0.07 21.81 1.85
N CYS A 154 -0.46 23.02 1.73
CA CYS A 154 -0.27 23.93 0.59
C CYS A 154 0.31 25.27 1.07
N PHE A 155 1.52 25.24 1.65
CA PHE A 155 2.21 26.39 2.24
C PHE A 155 3.45 26.79 1.43
N GLY A 156 4.33 27.61 2.02
CA GLY A 156 5.68 27.89 1.52
C GLY A 156 5.86 29.32 1.00
N LEU A 157 4.91 29.88 0.25
CA LEU A 157 5.05 31.21 -0.35
C LEU A 157 5.28 32.29 0.73
N ASN A 158 4.42 32.32 1.75
CA ASN A 158 4.56 33.28 2.85
C ASN A 158 5.70 32.90 3.78
N ASP A 159 5.86 31.61 4.10
CA ASP A 159 6.94 31.09 4.95
C ASP A 159 8.32 31.59 4.49
N ILE A 160 8.59 31.51 3.19
CA ILE A 160 9.87 31.91 2.58
C ILE A 160 10.10 33.43 2.69
N SER A 161 9.04 34.23 2.57
CA SER A 161 9.19 35.69 2.48
C SER A 161 9.06 36.42 3.82
N ILE A 162 8.27 35.91 4.76
CA ILE A 162 7.87 36.61 5.98
C ILE A 162 9.01 36.75 7.00
N GLY A 163 10.06 35.93 6.87
CA GLY A 163 11.26 36.01 7.72
C GLY A 163 11.15 35.28 9.06
N TYR A 164 10.28 34.27 9.16
CA TYR A 164 10.25 33.37 10.32
C TYR A 164 11.42 32.40 10.37
N TRP A 165 11.98 32.08 9.20
CA TRP A 165 13.01 31.07 9.02
C TRP A 165 14.25 31.72 8.42
N ASN A 166 15.40 31.50 9.04
CA ASN A 166 16.69 31.96 8.52
C ASN A 166 17.23 30.99 7.46
N THR A 167 16.85 29.71 7.52
CA THR A 167 17.26 28.67 6.58
C THR A 167 16.09 27.73 6.26
N VAL A 168 16.23 26.95 5.19
CA VAL A 168 15.22 25.95 4.82
C VAL A 168 15.12 24.81 5.84
N GLU A 169 16.21 24.50 6.55
CA GLU A 169 16.23 23.48 7.61
C GLU A 169 15.40 23.89 8.83
N GLU A 170 15.36 25.19 9.17
CA GLU A 170 14.47 25.70 10.21
C GLU A 170 13.00 25.53 9.81
N TYR A 171 12.67 25.79 8.53
CA TYR A 171 11.33 25.54 8.00
C TYR A 171 10.96 24.05 8.01
N ILE A 172 11.89 23.17 7.59
CA ILE A 172 11.67 21.72 7.60
C ILE A 172 11.43 21.20 9.03
N THR A 173 12.17 21.72 10.02
CA THR A 173 11.96 21.37 11.43
C THR A 173 10.55 21.76 11.91
N GLU A 174 10.05 22.92 11.48
CA GLU A 174 8.67 23.33 11.77
C GLU A 174 7.66 22.45 11.02
N LEU A 175 7.93 22.12 9.75
CA LEU A 175 7.08 21.24 8.93
C LEU A 175 6.87 19.90 9.63
N ASP A 176 7.95 19.25 10.09
CA ASP A 176 7.88 18.00 10.83
C ASP A 176 7.05 18.15 12.11
N SER A 177 7.29 19.22 12.86
CA SER A 177 6.54 19.52 14.10
C SER A 177 5.04 19.69 13.84
N MET A 178 4.67 20.31 12.71
CA MET A 178 3.27 20.52 12.34
C MET A 178 2.61 19.25 11.78
N ILE A 179 3.36 18.42 11.05
CA ILE A 179 2.91 17.08 10.63
C ILE A 179 2.61 16.24 11.88
N ASP A 180 3.51 16.22 12.86
CA ASP A 180 3.34 15.49 14.13
C ASP A 180 2.14 16.01 14.92
N LEU A 181 1.93 17.33 14.97
CA LEU A 181 0.77 17.94 15.60
C LEU A 181 -0.54 17.47 14.94
N VAL A 182 -0.60 17.48 13.61
CA VAL A 182 -1.77 17.03 12.85
C VAL A 182 -2.05 15.55 13.10
N LYS A 183 -1.03 14.69 12.98
CA LYS A 183 -1.15 13.24 13.21
C LYS A 183 -1.52 12.88 14.64
N THR A 184 -1.05 13.66 15.61
CA THR A 184 -1.43 13.49 17.03
C THR A 184 -2.88 13.93 17.26
N SER A 185 -3.32 14.98 16.58
CA SER A 185 -4.67 15.55 16.75
C SER A 185 -5.75 14.70 16.10
N VAL A 186 -5.44 14.07 14.97
CA VAL A 186 -6.32 13.14 14.24
C VAL A 186 -5.55 11.85 13.95
N PRO A 187 -5.63 10.84 14.84
CA PRO A 187 -4.90 9.59 14.67
C PRO A 187 -5.32 8.85 13.39
N GLY A 188 -4.33 8.42 12.60
CA GLY A 188 -4.55 7.71 11.34
C GLY A 188 -4.70 8.61 10.11
N VAL A 189 -4.64 9.94 10.27
CA VAL A 189 -4.61 10.85 9.13
C VAL A 189 -3.30 10.73 8.35
N GLU A 190 -3.39 10.70 7.02
CA GLU A 190 -2.25 10.84 6.14
C GLU A 190 -2.02 12.31 5.78
N VAL A 191 -0.75 12.73 5.77
CA VAL A 191 -0.38 14.11 5.45
C VAL A 191 0.45 14.12 4.17
N TYR A 192 0.01 14.93 3.21
CA TYR A 192 0.64 15.10 1.90
C TYR A 192 1.13 16.54 1.74
N VAL A 193 2.44 16.71 1.57
CA VAL A 193 3.07 18.01 1.41
C VAL A 193 3.13 18.37 -0.07
N ASN A 194 2.48 19.46 -0.47
CA ASN A 194 2.58 19.95 -1.86
C ASN A 194 3.85 20.78 -2.04
N SER A 195 4.46 20.68 -3.23
CA SER A 195 5.47 21.65 -3.63
C SER A 195 4.88 23.07 -3.67
N THR A 196 5.68 24.04 -3.27
CA THR A 196 5.26 25.45 -3.28
C THR A 196 5.22 25.93 -4.72
N ILE A 197 4.05 26.38 -5.22
CA ILE A 197 3.97 27.03 -6.55
C ILE A 197 4.92 28.24 -6.58
N PRO A 198 5.93 28.29 -7.47
CA PRO A 198 6.82 29.43 -7.61
C PRO A 198 6.06 30.72 -7.94
N ALA A 199 6.51 31.86 -7.41
CA ALA A 199 5.99 33.15 -7.87
C ALA A 199 6.59 33.52 -9.23
N THR A 200 5.93 34.41 -9.96
CA THR A 200 6.40 34.96 -11.25
C THR A 200 6.32 36.48 -11.26
N ASP A 201 6.98 37.17 -12.20
CA ASP A 201 6.86 38.63 -12.30
C ASP A 201 5.39 39.06 -12.48
N PRO A 202 4.92 40.14 -11.81
CA PRO A 202 5.68 41.14 -11.05
C PRO A 202 5.83 40.82 -9.54
N ALA A 203 5.53 39.61 -9.08
CA ALA A 203 5.51 39.27 -7.65
C ALA A 203 6.85 39.59 -6.94
N PHE A 204 7.97 39.41 -7.62
CA PHE A 204 9.30 39.66 -7.06
C PHE A 204 9.55 41.12 -6.65
N GLU A 205 8.75 42.08 -7.14
CA GLU A 205 8.79 43.47 -6.65
C GLU A 205 8.29 43.59 -5.20
N LYS A 206 7.43 42.67 -4.76
CA LYS A 206 6.95 42.59 -3.37
C LYS A 206 7.94 41.85 -2.47
N SER A 207 8.57 40.80 -2.99
CA SER A 207 9.56 40.02 -2.26
C SER A 207 10.52 39.31 -3.20
N GLU A 208 11.78 39.71 -3.21
CA GLU A 208 12.83 39.04 -3.99
C GLU A 208 13.09 37.60 -3.51
N LYS A 209 12.80 37.30 -2.24
CA LYS A 209 12.99 35.97 -1.64
C LYS A 209 12.18 34.87 -2.32
N TRP A 210 11.07 35.20 -2.99
CA TRP A 210 10.29 34.20 -3.72
C TRP A 210 11.06 33.56 -4.88
N ARG A 211 12.18 34.15 -5.32
CA ARG A 211 13.08 33.51 -6.29
C ARG A 211 13.74 32.23 -5.74
N GLU A 212 13.76 32.06 -4.42
CA GLU A 212 14.35 30.90 -3.74
C GLU A 212 13.39 29.71 -3.66
N ILE A 213 12.11 29.87 -4.01
CA ILE A 213 11.09 28.79 -3.93
C ILE A 213 11.55 27.48 -4.59
N PRO A 214 12.16 27.48 -5.79
CA PRO A 214 12.63 26.24 -6.41
C PRO A 214 13.68 25.50 -5.56
N ASP A 215 14.62 26.22 -4.96
CA ASP A 215 15.66 25.63 -4.11
C ASP A 215 15.06 25.08 -2.81
N TRP A 216 14.07 25.79 -2.24
CA TRP A 216 13.33 25.31 -1.08
C TRP A 216 12.53 24.05 -1.38
N ASN A 217 11.81 24.01 -2.51
CA ASN A 217 11.09 22.82 -2.94
C ASN A 217 12.02 21.62 -3.11
N ALA A 218 13.22 21.81 -3.65
CA ALA A 218 14.21 20.73 -3.79
C ALA A 218 14.65 20.18 -2.43
N ALA A 219 14.90 21.04 -1.45
CA ALA A 219 15.27 20.63 -0.09
C ALA A 219 14.12 19.92 0.64
N ILE A 220 12.89 20.46 0.54
CA ILE A 220 11.69 19.87 1.16
C ILE A 220 11.40 18.50 0.54
N LYS A 221 11.45 18.38 -0.79
CA LYS A 221 11.25 17.12 -1.50
C LYS A 221 12.24 16.05 -1.03
N ALA A 222 13.54 16.39 -1.00
CA ALA A 222 14.58 15.46 -0.56
C ALA A 222 14.34 14.98 0.88
N HIS A 223 13.97 15.91 1.79
CA HIS A 223 13.62 15.56 3.16
C HIS A 223 12.40 14.64 3.23
N CYS A 224 11.33 14.95 2.49
CA CYS A 224 10.13 14.13 2.48
C CYS A 224 10.41 12.71 1.96
N GLU A 225 11.18 12.58 0.87
CA GLU A 225 11.59 11.29 0.31
C GLU A 225 12.46 10.48 1.29
N GLU A 226 13.43 11.13 1.95
CA GLU A 226 14.31 10.47 2.93
C GLU A 226 13.54 9.96 4.16
N ASN A 227 12.48 10.66 4.56
CA ASN A 227 11.71 10.36 5.78
C ASN A 227 10.37 9.67 5.52
N GLY A 228 10.08 9.27 4.27
CA GLY A 228 8.82 8.60 3.90
C GLY A 228 7.57 9.47 4.12
N ILE A 229 7.71 10.79 4.02
CA ILE A 229 6.60 11.74 4.03
C ILE A 229 6.09 11.88 2.59
N HIS A 230 4.77 11.81 2.39
CA HIS A 230 4.19 11.96 1.06
C HIS A 230 4.44 13.39 0.54
N TYR A 231 5.02 13.49 -0.66
CA TYR A 231 5.31 14.75 -1.32
C TYR A 231 4.69 14.78 -2.71
N ILE A 232 3.90 15.83 -2.99
CA ILE A 232 3.22 16.04 -4.26
C ILE A 232 3.99 17.11 -5.03
N ASP A 233 4.73 16.68 -6.05
CA ASP A 233 5.51 17.58 -6.91
C ASP A 233 4.67 18.09 -8.09
N ILE A 234 4.09 19.28 -7.94
CA ILE A 234 3.27 19.91 -8.98
C ILE A 234 4.07 20.77 -9.97
N SER A 235 5.41 20.69 -9.95
CA SER A 235 6.27 21.61 -10.71
C SER A 235 6.05 21.49 -12.23
N ALA A 236 5.80 20.28 -12.73
CA ALA A 236 5.54 20.05 -14.16
C ALA A 236 4.22 20.72 -14.59
N THR A 237 3.16 20.53 -13.80
CA THR A 237 1.84 21.14 -14.00
C THR A 237 1.90 22.66 -13.99
N VAL A 238 2.68 23.23 -13.06
CA VAL A 238 2.89 24.68 -13.01
C VAL A 238 3.59 25.21 -14.26
N GLU A 239 4.60 24.51 -14.79
CA GLU A 239 5.30 24.93 -15.99
C GLU A 239 4.41 24.82 -17.25
N GLU A 240 3.64 23.74 -17.36
CA GLU A 240 2.70 23.51 -18.47
C GLU A 240 1.61 24.59 -18.50
N HIS A 241 1.09 24.98 -17.34
CA HIS A 241 -0.02 25.91 -17.19
C HIS A 241 0.38 27.28 -16.65
N LYS A 242 1.58 27.76 -16.98
CA LYS A 242 2.07 29.09 -16.57
C LYS A 242 1.26 30.26 -17.13
N ASP A 243 0.39 30.03 -18.12
CA ASP A 243 -0.56 31.02 -18.60
C ASP A 243 -1.74 31.24 -17.62
N LEU A 244 -1.89 30.37 -16.62
CA LEU A 244 -2.95 30.43 -15.61
C LEU A 244 -2.52 31.13 -14.30
N TYR A 245 -1.39 31.83 -14.28
CA TYR A 245 -1.14 32.81 -13.22
C TYR A 245 -2.11 33.99 -13.36
N ASP A 246 -2.52 34.56 -12.23
CA ASP A 246 -3.18 35.85 -12.21
C ASP A 246 -2.16 36.97 -12.46
N VAL A 247 -2.66 38.17 -12.75
CA VAL A 247 -1.86 39.34 -13.17
C VAL A 247 -0.84 39.81 -12.12
N ASP A 248 -0.95 39.33 -10.88
CA ASP A 248 -0.03 39.67 -9.80
C ASP A 248 1.18 38.73 -9.69
N GLY A 249 1.21 37.65 -10.48
CA GLY A 249 2.29 36.65 -10.48
C GLY A 249 2.35 35.80 -9.21
N ILE A 250 1.30 35.82 -8.37
CA ILE A 250 1.24 35.12 -7.08
C ILE A 250 0.08 34.11 -7.07
N HIS A 251 -1.11 34.57 -7.45
CA HIS A 251 -2.32 33.76 -7.39
C HIS A 251 -2.55 33.00 -8.69
N MET A 252 -3.30 31.91 -8.60
CA MET A 252 -3.66 31.09 -9.75
C MET A 252 -5.11 31.37 -10.16
N GLN A 253 -5.36 31.37 -11.47
CA GLN A 253 -6.71 31.46 -12.02
C GLN A 253 -7.51 30.19 -11.71
N LYS A 254 -8.85 30.30 -11.70
CA LYS A 254 -9.77 29.19 -11.37
C LYS A 254 -9.47 27.89 -12.12
N ALA A 255 -9.08 27.97 -13.39
CA ALA A 255 -8.81 26.79 -14.23
C ALA A 255 -7.61 25.96 -13.75
N PHE A 256 -6.64 26.58 -13.06
CA PHE A 256 -5.45 25.87 -12.60
C PHE A 256 -5.75 24.83 -11.51
N TYR A 257 -6.80 25.07 -10.71
CA TYR A 257 -7.12 24.23 -9.55
C TYR A 257 -7.53 22.82 -9.93
N GLU A 258 -8.09 22.62 -11.13
CA GLU A 258 -8.41 21.27 -11.62
C GLU A 258 -7.14 20.45 -11.82
N TYR A 259 -6.11 21.02 -12.46
CA TYR A 259 -4.82 20.34 -12.63
C TYR A 259 -4.11 20.09 -11.30
N TRP A 260 -4.12 21.09 -10.40
CA TRP A 260 -3.56 20.92 -9.07
C TRP A 260 -4.28 19.82 -8.27
N ALA A 261 -5.60 19.77 -8.36
CA ALA A 261 -6.41 18.73 -7.74
C ALA A 261 -6.11 17.33 -8.31
N ILE A 262 -5.87 17.23 -9.62
CA ILE A 262 -5.46 15.97 -10.27
C ILE A 262 -4.14 15.48 -9.70
N ASP A 263 -3.13 16.35 -9.59
CA ASP A 263 -1.84 15.97 -9.01
C ASP A 263 -1.97 15.50 -7.55
N MET A 264 -2.79 16.20 -6.75
CA MET A 264 -3.06 15.81 -5.37
C MET A 264 -3.69 14.42 -5.29
N ILE A 265 -4.74 14.17 -6.06
CA ILE A 265 -5.49 12.91 -6.01
C ILE A 265 -4.69 11.77 -6.66
N ALA A 266 -3.89 12.03 -7.69
CA ALA A 266 -3.04 11.01 -8.29
C ALA A 266 -2.02 10.44 -7.30
N GLU A 267 -1.52 11.26 -6.36
CA GLU A 267 -0.53 10.81 -5.35
C GLU A 267 -1.16 10.05 -4.18
N VAL A 268 -2.45 10.26 -3.88
CA VAL A 268 -3.14 9.59 -2.77
C VAL A 268 -3.20 8.08 -3.01
N ASN A 269 -2.61 7.32 -2.10
CA ASN A 269 -2.67 5.87 -2.12
C ASN A 269 -4.01 5.39 -1.53
N ASN A 270 -4.89 4.86 -2.38
CA ASN A 270 -6.04 4.10 -1.90
C ASN A 270 -5.64 2.61 -1.83
N ASP A 271 -5.14 2.15 -0.69
CA ASP A 271 -4.83 0.72 -0.49
C ASP A 271 -6.11 -0.17 -0.44
N ASP A 272 -7.29 0.45 -0.39
CA ASP A 272 -8.60 -0.20 -0.23
C ASP A 272 -9.05 -1.10 -1.39
N GLU A 273 -8.36 -1.10 -2.55
CA GLU A 273 -8.72 -2.03 -3.64
C GLU A 273 -8.15 -3.44 -3.48
N GLN A 274 -7.28 -3.71 -2.49
CA GLN A 274 -6.74 -5.06 -2.29
C GLN A 274 -7.60 -6.00 -1.41
N GLU A 275 -8.62 -5.51 -0.70
CA GLU A 275 -9.40 -6.34 0.23
C GLU A 275 -10.64 -7.04 -0.38
N THR A 276 -11.01 -6.79 -1.64
CA THR A 276 -12.28 -7.31 -2.20
C THR A 276 -12.18 -8.64 -2.97
N THR A 277 -11.03 -9.32 -3.00
CA THR A 277 -10.87 -10.61 -3.70
C THR A 277 -10.49 -11.79 -2.79
N ALA A 278 -10.86 -11.77 -1.51
CA ALA A 278 -10.66 -12.92 -0.61
C ALA A 278 -11.85 -13.14 0.34
N GLU A 279 -13.01 -13.54 -0.19
CA GLU A 279 -13.99 -14.39 0.52
C GLU A 279 -14.54 -15.50 -0.39
#